data_AF-A0A7L0W087-F1
#
_entry.id   AF-A0A7L0W087-F1
#
_cell.length_a   1.000
_cell.length_b   1.000
_cell.length_c   1.000
_cell.angle_alpha   90.00
_cell.angle_beta   90.00
_cell.angle_gamma   90.00
#
_symmetry.space_group_name_H-M   'P 1'
#
loop_
_entity.id
_entity.type
_entity.pdbx_description
1 polymer ?
#
loop_
_entity_poly.entity_id
_entity_poly.type
_entity_poly.pdbx_seq_one_letter_code
_entity_poly.pdbx_strand_id
1 'polypeptide(L)'
;MDSSRDLELEGVVASVKAQYEDTAGRSRAEAEAWYESKFEELRVTAGRNAESLRGKRREVAELTRAIQKLSGEARSTKEQCCKLEAAVASAEERRETSIRDMKSKLSELEVALQRAKQDLARQLREFQELTNVRLALDIEIATYRKLLEGEESRLSAEGGFPVNISVCHAQGGLTCSPAPAFASTQGSAKRSSCIGRGSTTSSHVKLVSTAK
;
A
#
# COMPACT_ATOMS: atom_id res chain seq x y z
N MET A 1 45.16 122.59 21.49
CA MET A 1 43.76 122.16 21.29
C MET A 1 43.72 120.75 20.71
N ASP A 2 44.70 119.92 21.05
CA ASP A 2 45.00 118.70 20.28
C ASP A 2 44.63 117.40 21.01
N SER A 3 44.32 117.49 22.31
CA SER A 3 43.88 116.34 23.12
C SER A 3 42.53 115.75 22.71
N SER A 4 41.69 116.49 21.98
CA SER A 4 40.39 115.99 21.48
C SER A 4 40.54 115.08 20.26
N ARG A 5 41.56 115.32 19.42
CA ARG A 5 41.78 114.55 18.18
C ARG A 5 42.44 113.20 18.46
N ASP A 6 43.34 113.13 19.44
CA ASP A 6 43.97 111.87 19.86
C ASP A 6 42.97 110.92 20.53
N LEU A 7 42.09 111.44 21.40
CA LEU A 7 41.02 110.65 22.02
C LEU A 7 40.00 110.12 20.97
N GLU A 8 39.72 110.88 19.92
CA GLU A 8 38.86 110.45 18.80
C GLU A 8 39.51 109.35 17.96
N LEU A 9 40.81 109.45 17.67
CA LEU A 9 41.58 108.41 16.97
C LEU A 9 41.66 107.11 17.78
N GLU A 10 41.89 107.21 19.08
CA GLU A 10 41.93 106.07 19.99
C GLU A 10 40.56 105.37 20.07
N GLY A 11 39.47 106.14 20.07
CA GLY A 11 38.10 105.63 19.96
C GLY A 11 37.78 104.92 18.64
N VAL A 12 38.24 105.45 17.51
CA VAL A 12 38.08 104.80 16.18
C VAL A 12 38.88 103.49 16.11
N VAL A 13 40.12 103.48 16.60
CA VAL A 13 40.95 102.26 16.65
C VAL A 13 40.32 101.19 17.55
N ALA A 14 39.78 101.58 18.72
CA ALA A 14 39.05 100.67 19.60
C ALA A 14 37.77 100.13 18.93
N SER A 15 37.04 100.97 18.20
CA SER A 15 35.84 100.56 17.45
C SER A 15 36.16 99.57 16.33
N VAL A 16 37.21 99.82 15.54
CA VAL A 16 37.65 98.90 14.48
C VAL A 16 38.12 97.57 15.07
N LYS A 17 38.87 97.59 16.18
CA LYS A 17 39.25 96.36 16.90
C LYS A 17 38.03 95.58 17.37
N ALA A 18 37.06 96.24 17.99
CA ALA A 18 35.83 95.60 18.45
C ALA A 18 35.04 95.00 17.28
N GLN A 19 34.96 95.67 16.13
CA GLN A 19 34.31 95.12 14.93
C GLN A 19 35.07 93.91 14.36
N TYR A 20 36.41 93.92 14.38
CA TYR A 20 37.21 92.78 13.94
C TYR A 20 37.06 91.59 14.88
N GLU A 21 37.08 91.82 16.19
CA GLU A 21 36.86 90.78 17.19
C GLU A 21 35.45 90.19 17.06
N ASP A 22 34.43 91.02 16.86
CA ASP A 22 33.06 90.55 16.63
C ASP A 22 32.92 89.79 15.31
N THR A 23 33.55 90.25 14.23
CA THR A 23 33.57 89.55 12.93
C THR A 23 34.30 88.22 13.01
N ALA A 24 35.45 88.17 13.69
CA ALA A 24 36.20 86.94 13.91
C ALA A 24 35.44 85.97 14.82
N GLY A 25 34.77 86.50 15.86
CA GLY A 25 33.90 85.74 16.76
C GLY A 25 32.73 85.11 16.01
N ARG A 26 32.04 85.89 15.16
CA ARG A 26 30.96 85.40 14.29
C ARG A 26 31.44 84.33 13.30
N SER A 27 32.56 84.57 12.62
CA SER A 27 33.14 83.57 11.69
C SER A 27 33.49 82.26 12.39
N ARG A 28 34.03 82.33 13.62
CA ARG A 28 34.31 81.15 14.43
C ARG A 28 33.03 80.41 14.83
N ALA A 29 32.01 81.13 15.32
CA ALA A 29 30.74 80.53 15.71
C ALA A 29 30.03 79.86 14.52
N GLU A 30 30.06 80.47 13.34
CA GLU A 30 29.52 79.89 12.11
C GLU A 30 30.27 78.62 11.70
N ALA A 31 31.61 78.61 11.79
CA ALA A 31 32.41 77.42 11.50
C ALA A 31 32.12 76.28 12.48
N GLU A 32 32.04 76.58 13.79
CA GLU A 32 31.70 75.60 14.82
C GLU A 32 30.29 75.02 14.59
N ALA A 33 29.29 75.85 14.34
CA ALA A 33 27.93 75.40 14.02
C ALA A 33 27.87 74.54 12.73
N TRP A 34 28.65 74.91 11.71
CA TRP A 34 28.75 74.12 10.47
C TRP A 34 29.37 72.74 10.72
N TYR A 35 30.45 72.66 11.50
CA TYR A 35 31.06 71.39 11.87
C TYR A 35 30.14 70.52 12.73
N GLU A 36 29.45 71.10 13.72
CA GLU A 36 28.47 70.37 14.53
C GLU A 36 27.35 69.79 13.67
N SER A 37 26.79 70.59 12.76
CA SER A 37 25.76 70.13 11.82
C SER A 37 26.25 68.97 10.95
N LYS A 38 27.48 69.07 10.42
CA LYS A 38 28.08 68.01 9.61
C LYS A 38 28.36 66.74 10.41
N PHE A 39 28.84 66.87 11.64
CA PHE A 39 29.06 65.73 12.53
C PHE A 39 27.74 65.03 12.86
N GLU A 40 26.68 65.78 13.14
CA GLU A 40 25.36 65.19 13.43
C GLU A 40 24.79 64.46 12.20
N GLU A 41 24.92 65.05 11.01
CA GLU A 41 24.52 64.40 9.75
C GLU A 41 25.24 63.05 9.54
N LEU A 42 26.56 63.02 9.75
CA LEU A 42 27.36 61.79 9.66
C LEU A 42 26.96 60.77 10.73
N ARG A 43 26.68 61.23 11.95
CA ARG A 43 26.25 60.36 13.06
C ARG A 43 24.90 59.71 12.76
N VAL A 44 23.94 60.48 12.28
CA VAL A 44 22.61 59.99 11.90
C VAL A 44 22.69 59.02 10.72
N THR A 45 23.46 59.34 9.68
CA THR A 45 23.63 58.45 8.51
C THR A 45 24.35 57.15 8.88
N ALA A 46 25.40 57.21 9.71
CA ALA A 46 26.05 56.02 10.25
C ALA A 46 25.08 55.14 11.06
N GLY A 47 24.24 55.74 11.90
CA GLY A 47 23.20 55.03 12.65
C GLY A 47 22.17 54.35 11.75
N ARG A 48 21.67 55.05 10.72
CA ARG A 48 20.75 54.49 9.72
C ARG A 48 21.37 53.33 8.95
N ASN A 49 22.63 53.45 8.54
CA ASN A 49 23.36 52.40 7.84
C ASN A 49 23.55 51.15 8.73
N ALA A 50 23.88 51.35 10.02
CA ALA A 50 24.02 50.27 10.98
C ALA A 50 22.69 49.52 11.20
N GLU A 51 21.57 50.24 11.34
CA GLU A 51 20.23 49.60 11.42
C GLU A 51 19.88 48.85 10.13
N SER A 52 20.14 49.44 8.96
CA SER A 52 19.89 48.77 7.68
C SER A 52 20.67 47.47 7.55
N LEU A 53 21.96 47.48 7.93
CA LEU A 53 22.79 46.27 7.96
C LEU A 53 22.28 45.23 8.96
N ARG A 54 21.82 45.65 10.13
CA ARG A 54 21.19 44.76 11.12
C ARG A 54 19.88 44.17 10.61
N GLY A 55 19.06 44.95 9.89
CA GLY A 55 17.86 44.49 9.21
C GLY A 55 18.18 43.40 8.18
N LYS A 56 19.11 43.67 7.26
CA LYS A 56 19.57 42.70 6.25
C LYS A 56 20.13 41.42 6.87
N ARG A 57 20.90 41.52 7.96
CA ARG A 57 21.41 40.35 8.69
C ARG A 57 20.29 39.48 9.26
N ARG A 58 19.22 40.09 9.78
CA ARG A 58 18.04 39.36 10.27
C ARG A 58 17.33 38.65 9.11
N GLU A 59 17.12 39.33 8.00
CA GLU A 59 16.50 38.76 6.80
C GLU A 59 17.30 37.57 6.25
N VAL A 60 18.63 37.68 6.16
CA VAL A 60 19.51 36.56 5.78
C VAL A 60 19.33 35.37 6.71
N ALA A 61 19.24 35.59 8.03
CA ALA A 61 19.03 34.52 8.99
C ALA A 61 17.63 33.88 8.84
N GLU A 62 16.60 34.66 8.56
CA GLU A 62 15.23 34.17 8.30
C GLU A 62 15.17 33.34 7.02
N LEU A 63 15.74 33.83 5.92
CA LEU A 63 15.82 33.11 4.65
C LEU A 63 16.62 31.81 4.81
N THR A 64 17.72 31.83 5.57
CA THR A 64 18.51 30.61 5.84
C THR A 64 17.68 29.57 6.59
N ARG A 65 16.90 29.98 7.59
CA ARG A 65 15.98 29.07 8.31
C ARG A 65 14.87 28.55 7.40
N ALA A 66 14.31 29.40 6.53
CA ALA A 66 13.29 29.00 5.57
C ALA A 66 13.83 27.95 4.58
N ILE A 67 15.05 28.15 4.06
CA ILE A 67 15.73 27.18 3.18
C ILE A 67 15.92 25.84 3.89
N GLN A 68 16.38 25.85 5.15
CA GLN A 68 16.56 24.62 5.92
C GLN A 68 15.24 23.87 6.13
N LYS A 69 14.18 24.59 6.49
CA LYS A 69 12.83 24.02 6.66
C LYS A 69 12.32 23.41 5.35
N LEU A 70 12.31 24.16 4.25
CA LEU A 70 11.85 23.70 2.94
C LEU A 70 12.68 22.51 2.42
N SER A 71 14.00 22.52 2.66
CA SER A 71 14.87 21.40 2.31
C SER A 71 14.55 20.14 3.12
N GLY A 72 14.19 20.30 4.39
CA GLY A 72 13.72 19.19 5.24
C GLY A 72 12.40 18.63 4.77
N GLU A 73 11.43 19.50 4.47
CA GLU A 73 10.13 19.12 3.92
C GLU A 73 10.29 18.38 2.57
N ALA A 74 11.11 18.90 1.66
CA ALA A 74 11.40 18.27 0.37
C ALA A 74 12.06 16.88 0.51
N ARG A 75 12.93 16.68 1.52
CA ARG A 75 13.52 15.37 1.80
C ARG A 75 12.46 14.40 2.34
N SER A 76 11.66 14.86 3.30
CA SER A 76 10.59 14.06 3.89
C SER A 76 9.55 13.62 2.87
N THR A 77 9.13 14.51 1.96
CA THR A 77 8.17 14.17 0.91
C THR A 77 8.75 13.18 -0.09
N LYS A 78 10.02 13.34 -0.50
CA LYS A 78 10.72 12.34 -1.33
C LYS A 78 10.77 10.96 -0.66
N GLU A 79 11.12 10.91 0.62
CA GLU A 79 11.13 9.64 1.37
C GLU A 79 9.73 9.00 1.44
N GLN A 80 8.67 9.80 1.59
CA GLN A 80 7.30 9.32 1.55
C GLN A 80 6.92 8.80 0.16
N CYS A 81 7.27 9.50 -0.92
CA CYS A 81 7.07 9.03 -2.28
C CYS A 81 7.74 7.69 -2.52
N CYS A 82 9.03 7.55 -2.19
CA CYS A 82 9.76 6.29 -2.36
C CYS A 82 9.14 5.14 -1.55
N LYS A 83 8.65 5.41 -0.32
CA LYS A 83 7.95 4.41 0.49
C LYS A 83 6.63 3.97 -0.15
N LEU A 84 5.86 4.91 -0.69
CA LEU A 84 4.60 4.62 -1.37
C LEU A 84 4.84 3.86 -2.68
N GLU A 85 5.82 4.24 -3.48
CA GLU A 85 6.22 3.53 -4.70
C GLU A 85 6.63 2.09 -4.40
N ALA A 86 7.45 1.86 -3.36
CA ALA A 86 7.82 0.53 -2.92
C ALA A 86 6.61 -0.29 -2.43
N ALA A 87 5.67 0.34 -1.72
CA ALA A 87 4.45 -0.31 -1.26
C ALA A 87 3.52 -0.70 -2.42
N VAL A 88 3.42 0.16 -3.45
CA VAL A 88 2.68 -0.11 -4.69
C VAL A 88 3.32 -1.29 -5.42
N ALA A 89 4.63 -1.26 -5.67
CA ALA A 89 5.35 -2.34 -6.35
C ALA A 89 5.16 -3.70 -5.63
N SER A 90 5.27 -3.73 -4.29
CA SER A 90 5.01 -4.94 -3.51
C SER A 90 3.55 -5.42 -3.62
N ALA A 91 2.59 -4.50 -3.67
CA ALA A 91 1.17 -4.84 -3.81
C ALA A 91 0.86 -5.39 -5.20
N GLU A 92 1.48 -4.84 -6.24
CA GLU A 92 1.38 -5.32 -7.62
C GLU A 92 1.98 -6.72 -7.76
N GLU A 93 3.17 -6.97 -7.21
CA GLU A 93 3.80 -8.28 -7.22
C GLU A 93 2.93 -9.34 -6.53
N ARG A 94 2.42 -9.03 -5.32
CA ARG A 94 1.49 -9.92 -4.58
C ARG A 94 0.19 -10.18 -5.33
N ARG A 95 -0.34 -9.17 -6.02
CA ARG A 95 -1.54 -9.33 -6.85
C ARG A 95 -1.24 -10.23 -8.04
N GLU A 96 -0.10 -10.04 -8.69
CA GLU A 96 0.27 -10.80 -9.87
C GLU A 96 0.56 -12.27 -9.55
N THR A 97 1.21 -12.57 -8.42
CA THR A 97 1.35 -13.96 -7.94
C THR A 97 0.00 -14.59 -7.66
N SER A 98 -0.90 -13.89 -6.96
CA SER A 98 -2.25 -14.36 -6.70
C SER A 98 -3.04 -14.66 -7.98
N ILE A 99 -2.96 -13.78 -8.99
CA ILE A 99 -3.61 -14.00 -10.29
C ILE A 99 -3.01 -15.23 -11.00
N ARG A 100 -1.68 -15.40 -10.94
CA ARG A 100 -1.00 -16.55 -11.54
C ARG A 100 -1.44 -17.87 -10.91
N ASP A 101 -1.53 -17.90 -9.58
CA ASP A 101 -1.98 -19.08 -8.83
C ASP A 101 -3.43 -19.44 -9.16
N MET A 102 -4.32 -18.45 -9.20
CA MET A 102 -5.73 -18.65 -9.55
C MET A 102 -5.89 -19.13 -11.00
N LYS A 103 -5.10 -18.59 -11.95
CA LYS A 103 -5.09 -19.06 -13.34
C LYS A 103 -4.57 -20.50 -13.46
N SER A 104 -3.52 -20.85 -12.71
CA SER A 104 -3.03 -22.23 -12.65
C SER A 104 -4.13 -23.17 -12.15
N LYS A 105 -4.78 -22.81 -11.03
CA LYS A 105 -5.87 -23.61 -10.47
C LYS A 105 -7.05 -23.76 -11.43
N LEU A 106 -7.42 -22.69 -12.13
CA LEU A 106 -8.46 -22.73 -13.15
C LEU A 106 -8.10 -23.74 -14.25
N SER A 107 -6.87 -23.66 -14.79
CA SER A 107 -6.41 -24.56 -15.85
C SER A 107 -6.37 -26.03 -15.40
N GLU A 108 -5.94 -26.30 -14.16
CA GLU A 108 -5.98 -27.65 -13.58
C GLU A 108 -7.40 -28.21 -13.52
N LEU A 109 -8.36 -27.39 -13.09
CA LEU A 109 -9.77 -27.77 -12.98
C LEU A 109 -10.41 -27.99 -14.36
N GLU A 110 -10.09 -27.15 -15.35
CA GLU A 110 -10.56 -27.33 -16.73
C GLU A 110 -10.04 -28.65 -17.33
N VAL A 111 -8.77 -28.98 -17.10
CA VAL A 111 -8.18 -30.25 -17.54
C VAL A 111 -8.83 -31.43 -16.81
N ALA A 112 -9.03 -31.35 -15.50
CA ALA A 112 -9.69 -32.40 -14.72
C ALA A 112 -11.14 -32.63 -15.18
N LEU A 113 -11.87 -31.55 -15.45
CA LEU A 113 -13.23 -31.60 -16.00
C LEU A 113 -13.25 -32.28 -17.37
N GLN A 114 -12.31 -31.95 -18.24
CA GLN A 114 -12.23 -32.55 -19.57
C GLN A 114 -11.92 -34.05 -19.49
N ARG A 115 -11.01 -34.47 -18.59
CA ARG A 115 -10.73 -35.89 -18.32
C ARG A 115 -11.98 -36.61 -17.82
N ALA A 116 -12.69 -36.05 -16.85
CA ALA A 116 -13.92 -36.65 -16.31
C ALA A 116 -15.01 -36.82 -17.39
N LYS A 117 -15.15 -35.85 -18.32
CA LYS A 117 -16.05 -35.97 -19.47
C LYS A 117 -15.66 -37.10 -20.40
N GLN A 118 -14.36 -37.26 -20.68
CA GLN A 118 -13.84 -38.35 -21.51
C GLN A 118 -14.07 -39.72 -20.84
N ASP A 119 -13.83 -39.81 -19.53
CA ASP A 119 -14.07 -41.02 -18.75
C ASP A 119 -15.55 -41.40 -18.75
N LEU A 120 -16.46 -40.43 -18.57
CA LEU A 120 -17.91 -40.68 -18.65
C LEU A 120 -18.31 -41.18 -20.04
N ALA A 121 -17.79 -40.57 -21.12
CA ALA A 121 -18.05 -41.00 -22.48
C ALA A 121 -17.49 -42.41 -22.77
N ARG A 122 -16.39 -42.80 -22.12
CA ARG A 122 -15.88 -44.19 -22.17
C ARG A 122 -16.83 -45.14 -21.43
N GLN A 123 -17.23 -44.82 -20.20
CA GLN A 123 -18.14 -45.65 -19.40
C GLN A 123 -19.49 -45.87 -20.08
N LEU A 124 -20.04 -44.85 -20.76
CA LEU A 124 -21.29 -45.00 -21.52
C LEU A 124 -21.16 -45.99 -22.69
N ARG A 125 -20.00 -46.04 -23.35
CA ARG A 125 -19.74 -47.01 -24.41
C ARG A 125 -19.61 -48.43 -23.85
N GLU A 126 -18.82 -48.61 -22.81
CA GLU A 126 -18.66 -49.89 -22.11
C GLU A 126 -20.00 -50.42 -21.57
N PHE A 127 -20.84 -49.54 -21.03
CA PHE A 127 -22.19 -49.89 -20.57
C PHE A 127 -23.09 -50.35 -21.71
N GLN A 128 -23.04 -49.68 -22.87
CA GLN A 128 -23.81 -50.09 -24.05
C GLN A 128 -23.35 -51.47 -24.57
N GLU A 129 -22.03 -51.70 -24.63
CA GLU A 129 -21.46 -53.00 -25.01
C GLU A 129 -21.94 -54.11 -24.08
N LEU A 130 -21.90 -53.89 -22.77
CA LEU A 130 -22.39 -54.84 -21.78
C LEU A 130 -23.90 -55.09 -21.91
N THR A 131 -24.67 -54.04 -22.21
CA THR A 131 -26.11 -54.15 -22.46
C THR A 131 -26.39 -55.00 -23.70
N ASN A 132 -25.61 -54.83 -24.76
CA ASN A 132 -25.73 -55.66 -25.97
C ASN A 132 -25.47 -57.14 -25.67
N VAL A 133 -24.44 -57.45 -24.87
CA VAL A 133 -24.15 -58.82 -24.43
C VAL A 133 -25.31 -59.40 -23.61
N ARG A 134 -25.87 -58.62 -22.67
CA ARG A 134 -27.04 -59.04 -21.90
C ARG A 134 -28.22 -59.39 -22.81
N LEU A 135 -28.53 -58.55 -23.80
CA LEU A 135 -29.63 -58.80 -24.73
C LEU A 135 -29.38 -60.06 -25.58
N ALA A 136 -28.13 -60.30 -26.00
CA ALA A 136 -27.78 -61.54 -26.70
C ALA A 136 -28.02 -62.77 -25.82
N LEU A 137 -27.62 -62.72 -24.54
CA LEU A 137 -27.87 -63.79 -23.58
C LEU A 137 -29.36 -64.02 -23.32
N ASP A 138 -30.16 -62.95 -23.23
CA ASP A 138 -31.63 -63.06 -23.07
C ASP A 138 -32.26 -63.80 -24.28
N ILE A 139 -31.77 -63.53 -25.50
CA ILE A 139 -32.17 -64.26 -26.71
C ILE A 139 -31.73 -65.73 -26.63
N GLU A 140 -30.47 -66.00 -26.28
CA GLU A 140 -29.96 -67.38 -26.14
C GLU A 140 -30.80 -68.18 -25.14
N ILE A 141 -31.09 -67.64 -23.95
CA ILE A 141 -31.94 -68.27 -22.94
C ILE A 141 -33.34 -68.57 -23.51
N ALA A 142 -33.95 -67.62 -24.23
CA ALA A 142 -35.25 -67.84 -24.85
C ALA A 142 -35.21 -68.95 -25.92
N THR A 143 -34.12 -69.05 -26.69
CA THR A 143 -33.94 -70.14 -27.66
C THR A 143 -33.74 -71.49 -26.99
N TYR A 144 -32.92 -71.58 -25.93
CA TYR A 144 -32.73 -72.82 -25.17
C TYR A 144 -34.03 -73.31 -24.53
N ARG A 145 -34.85 -72.40 -23.99
CA ARG A 145 -36.18 -72.75 -23.45
C ARG A 145 -37.09 -73.37 -24.52
N LYS A 146 -37.18 -72.76 -25.71
CA LYS A 146 -38.00 -73.29 -26.81
C LYS A 146 -37.56 -74.68 -27.29
N LEU A 147 -36.25 -74.93 -27.35
CA LEU A 147 -35.73 -76.25 -27.74
C LEU A 147 -36.11 -77.32 -26.71
N LEU A 148 -35.99 -77.01 -25.41
CA LEU A 148 -36.39 -77.92 -24.33
C LEU A 148 -37.90 -78.20 -24.35
N GLU A 149 -38.74 -77.18 -24.51
CA GLU A 149 -40.20 -77.32 -24.65
C GLU A 149 -40.58 -78.24 -25.83
N GLY A 150 -39.84 -78.16 -26.95
CA GLY A 150 -40.02 -79.04 -28.10
C GLY A 150 -39.69 -80.51 -27.82
N GLU A 151 -38.60 -80.78 -27.09
CA GLU A 151 -38.24 -82.14 -26.67
C GLU A 151 -39.24 -82.73 -25.67
N GLU A 152 -39.67 -81.96 -24.68
CA GLU A 152 -40.71 -82.36 -23.72
C GLU A 152 -42.03 -82.73 -24.42
N SER A 153 -42.39 -81.95 -25.46
CA SER A 153 -43.58 -82.22 -26.28
C SER A 153 -43.47 -83.54 -27.06
N ARG A 154 -42.29 -83.85 -27.63
CA ARG A 154 -42.03 -85.11 -28.34
C ARG A 154 -42.11 -86.31 -27.38
N LEU A 155 -41.45 -86.23 -26.24
CA LEU A 155 -41.47 -87.29 -25.22
C LEU A 155 -42.88 -87.56 -24.67
N SER A 156 -43.70 -86.52 -24.54
CA SER A 156 -45.09 -86.62 -24.11
C SER A 156 -46.01 -87.26 -25.17
N ALA A 157 -45.75 -87.01 -26.47
CA ALA A 157 -46.53 -87.57 -27.57
C ALA A 157 -46.22 -89.06 -27.85
N GLU A 158 -45.00 -89.52 -27.55
CA GLU A 158 -44.53 -90.89 -27.81
C GLU A 158 -44.79 -91.87 -26.65
N GLY A 159 -45.57 -91.47 -25.63
CA GLY A 159 -45.97 -92.35 -24.50
C GLY A 159 -44.93 -92.47 -23.37
N GLY A 160 -44.08 -91.47 -23.16
CA GLY A 160 -43.06 -91.45 -22.11
C GLY A 160 -43.62 -91.15 -20.70
N PHE A 161 -43.17 -91.94 -19.71
CA PHE A 161 -43.48 -91.80 -18.28
C PHE A 161 -43.14 -90.40 -17.70
N PRO A 162 -43.88 -89.91 -16.68
CA PRO A 162 -43.59 -88.62 -16.06
C PRO A 162 -42.27 -88.67 -15.27
N VAL A 163 -41.24 -87.97 -15.76
CA VAL A 163 -40.01 -87.74 -15.01
C VAL A 163 -40.18 -86.48 -14.15
N ASN A 164 -40.36 -86.65 -12.84
CA ASN A 164 -40.37 -85.55 -11.87
C ASN A 164 -38.95 -85.03 -11.64
N ILE A 165 -38.59 -83.91 -12.26
CA ILE A 165 -37.32 -83.22 -11.99
C ILE A 165 -37.54 -82.24 -10.83
N SER A 166 -37.06 -82.59 -9.65
CA SER A 166 -37.03 -81.69 -8.49
C SER A 166 -35.86 -80.71 -8.63
N VAL A 167 -36.16 -79.42 -8.85
CA VAL A 167 -35.14 -78.36 -8.88
C VAL A 167 -34.82 -77.94 -7.45
N CYS A 168 -33.65 -78.34 -6.95
CA CYS A 168 -33.11 -77.82 -5.70
C CYS A 168 -32.67 -76.37 -5.91
N HIS A 169 -33.43 -75.39 -5.41
CA HIS A 169 -32.97 -74.01 -5.32
C HIS A 169 -31.86 -73.93 -4.25
N ALA A 170 -30.59 -74.00 -4.68
CA ALA A 170 -29.48 -73.61 -3.82
C ALA A 170 -29.46 -72.07 -3.78
N GLN A 171 -30.13 -71.52 -2.78
CA GLN A 171 -30.04 -70.11 -2.43
C GLN A 171 -28.61 -69.85 -1.93
N GLY A 172 -27.72 -69.51 -2.86
CA GLY A 172 -26.34 -69.12 -2.58
C GLY A 172 -26.30 -67.80 -1.82
N GLY A 173 -26.54 -67.86 -0.51
CA GLY A 173 -26.27 -66.77 0.40
C GLY A 173 -24.77 -66.55 0.51
N LEU A 174 -24.24 -65.55 -0.19
CA LEU A 174 -22.97 -64.94 0.21
C LEU A 174 -23.22 -64.10 1.46
N THR A 175 -23.04 -64.73 2.62
CA THR A 175 -22.67 -64.00 3.83
C THR A 175 -21.21 -63.55 3.65
N CYS A 176 -21.00 -62.27 3.39
CA CYS A 176 -19.68 -61.67 3.55
C CYS A 176 -19.80 -60.50 4.55
N SER A 177 -19.53 -60.81 5.80
CA SER A 177 -18.96 -59.86 6.76
C SER A 177 -17.92 -60.66 7.54
N PRO A 178 -16.68 -60.17 7.59
CA PRO A 178 -16.38 -59.18 8.60
C PRO A 178 -15.64 -57.95 8.06
N ALA A 179 -15.88 -56.83 8.72
CA ALA A 179 -15.06 -55.63 8.63
C ALA A 179 -13.59 -55.93 8.99
N PRO A 180 -12.67 -55.06 8.53
CA PRO A 180 -11.79 -54.44 9.50
C PRO A 180 -11.93 -52.93 9.44
N ALA A 181 -12.28 -52.35 10.59
CA ALA A 181 -12.08 -50.94 10.86
C ALA A 181 -10.57 -50.67 10.81
N PHE A 182 -10.11 -49.89 9.83
CA PHE A 182 -8.80 -49.27 9.91
C PHE A 182 -8.91 -48.02 10.78
N ALA A 183 -8.76 -48.23 12.09
CA ALA A 183 -8.43 -47.17 13.03
C ALA A 183 -7.04 -46.65 12.68
N SER A 184 -6.96 -45.41 12.20
CA SER A 184 -5.71 -44.65 12.23
C SER A 184 -5.76 -43.75 13.45
N THR A 185 -5.16 -44.23 14.54
CA THR A 185 -4.78 -43.40 15.68
C THR A 185 -3.27 -43.23 15.60
N GLN A 186 -2.80 -42.01 15.37
CA GLN A 186 -1.58 -41.51 16.00
C GLN A 186 -1.63 -39.99 16.02
N GLY A 187 -1.63 -39.44 17.24
CA GLY A 187 -1.40 -38.04 17.51
C GLY A 187 0.04 -37.78 17.94
N SER A 188 0.24 -36.51 18.36
CA SER A 188 1.45 -35.90 18.95
C SER A 188 2.38 -35.26 17.91
N ALA A 189 2.91 -34.04 18.04
CA ALA A 189 2.87 -33.06 19.13
C ALA A 189 3.24 -31.65 18.62
N LYS A 190 2.72 -30.65 19.36
CA LYS A 190 3.19 -29.28 19.65
C LYS A 190 4.46 -28.74 18.97
N ARG A 191 4.36 -27.49 18.47
CA ARG A 191 5.28 -26.34 18.67
C ARG A 191 4.49 -25.08 18.26
N SER A 192 3.92 -24.31 19.18
CA SER A 192 4.52 -23.14 19.86
C SER A 192 5.24 -22.15 18.92
N SER A 193 4.57 -21.06 18.54
CA SER A 193 5.18 -19.72 18.58
C SER A 193 4.10 -18.63 18.62
N CYS A 194 4.12 -17.91 19.72
CA CYS A 194 3.51 -16.62 19.97
C CYS A 194 3.98 -15.57 18.95
N ILE A 195 3.06 -14.83 18.33
CA ILE A 195 3.34 -13.49 17.76
C ILE A 195 2.16 -12.56 18.04
N GLY A 196 2.40 -11.64 18.98
CA GLY A 196 2.08 -10.22 18.90
C GLY A 196 0.67 -9.81 18.49
N ARG A 197 -0.25 -9.77 19.46
CA ARG A 197 -1.47 -8.96 19.38
C ARG A 197 -1.08 -7.51 19.67
N GLY A 198 -0.74 -6.76 18.63
CA GLY A 198 -0.44 -5.33 18.70
C GLY A 198 -1.70 -4.53 19.01
N SER A 199 -1.75 -3.98 20.22
CA SER A 199 -2.73 -2.98 20.64
C SER A 199 -2.58 -1.72 19.79
N THR A 200 -3.53 -1.45 18.89
CA THR A 200 -3.66 -0.11 18.30
C THR A 200 -4.31 0.80 19.34
N THR A 201 -3.50 1.62 19.98
CA THR A 201 -3.95 2.78 20.75
C THR A 201 -4.71 3.71 19.80
N SER A 202 -6.03 3.75 19.96
CA SER A 202 -6.89 4.77 19.35
C SER A 202 -6.58 6.12 20.01
N SER A 203 -5.69 6.89 19.40
CA SER A 203 -5.50 8.30 19.72
C SER A 203 -6.60 9.10 19.02
N HIS A 204 -7.66 9.40 19.77
CA HIS A 204 -8.70 10.34 19.41
C HIS A 204 -8.09 11.75 19.34
N VAL A 205 -7.76 12.22 18.13
CA VAL A 205 -7.41 13.63 17.91
C VAL A 205 -8.70 14.43 17.98
N LYS A 206 -8.83 15.29 18.99
CA LYS A 206 -9.88 16.33 19.05
C LYS A 206 -9.62 17.32 17.92
N LEU A 207 -10.52 17.39 16.95
CA LEU A 207 -10.67 18.56 16.09
C LEU A 207 -11.15 19.72 16.96
N VAL A 208 -10.23 20.62 17.30
CA VAL A 208 -10.58 21.95 17.81
C VAL A 208 -11.02 22.76 16.61
N SER A 209 -12.33 22.97 16.49
CA SER A 209 -12.91 23.97 15.60
C SER A 209 -12.69 25.34 16.24
N THR A 210 -11.71 26.10 15.76
CA THR A 210 -11.68 27.55 15.91
C THR A 210 -12.38 28.16 14.71
N ALA A 211 -13.68 28.41 14.85
CA ALA A 211 -14.38 29.36 13.99
C ALA A 211 -14.00 30.78 14.44
N LYS A 212 -13.64 31.60 13.46
CA LYS A 212 -13.52 33.05 13.58
C LYS A 212 -14.79 33.67 13.00
#